data_AF-A0A928SDS3-F1
#
_entry.id   AF-A0A928SDS3-F1
#
_cell.length_a   1.000
_cell.length_b   1.000
_cell.length_c   1.000
_cell.angle_alpha   90.00
_cell.angle_beta   90.00
_cell.angle_gamma   90.00
#
_symmetry.space_group_name_H-M   'P 1'
#
loop_
_entity.id
_entity.type
_entity.pdbx_description
1 polymer ?
#
loop_
_entity_poly.entity_id
_entity_poly.type
_entity_poly.pdbx_seq_one_letter_code
_entity_poly.pdbx_strand_id
1 'polypeptide(L)' 'MLHQAIVNVGQGVIKVLVLDRGFLDGETLWTLKHSYEVDFVIPSKDDMRVTTEARAFRQQKQLTNP' A
#
# COMPACT_ATOMS: atom_id res chain seq x y z
N MET A 1 -11.17 -3.98 -12.36
CA MET A 1 -9.94 -4.31 -13.12
C MET A 1 -9.14 -5.46 -12.49
N LEU A 2 -8.78 -5.40 -11.20
CA LEU A 2 -8.04 -6.49 -10.55
C LEU A 2 -8.75 -7.85 -10.62
N HIS A 3 -10.06 -7.90 -10.36
CA HIS A 3 -10.83 -9.14 -10.47
C HIS A 3 -10.67 -9.81 -11.84
N GLN A 4 -10.78 -9.04 -12.93
CA GLN A 4 -10.60 -9.57 -14.28
C GLN A 4 -9.16 -10.06 -14.51
N ALA A 5 -8.16 -9.34 -14.00
CA ALA A 5 -6.77 -9.78 -14.08
C ALA A 5 -6.58 -11.14 -13.38
N ILE A 6 -7.15 -11.30 -12.18
CA ILE A 6 -7.13 -12.56 -11.42
C ILE A 6 -7.82 -13.69 -12.20
N VAL A 7 -8.98 -13.42 -12.81
CA VAL A 7 -9.68 -14.40 -13.67
C VAL A 7 -8.79 -14.85 -14.83
N ASN A 8 -8.01 -13.93 -15.42
CA ASN A 8 -7.17 -14.23 -16.57
C ASN A 8 -5.90 -15.00 -16.22
N VAL A 9 -5.24 -14.68 -15.09
CA VAL A 9 -3.94 -15.27 -14.73
C VAL A 9 -4.03 -16.39 -13.69
N GLY A 10 -5.17 -16.52 -13.02
CA GLY A 10 -5.41 -17.48 -11.95
C GLY A 10 -5.33 -16.87 -10.55
N GLN A 11 -6.11 -17.46 -9.63
CA GLN A 11 -6.14 -17.08 -8.22
C GLN A 11 -4.75 -17.22 -7.58
N GLY A 12 -4.33 -16.20 -6.84
CA GLY A 12 -3.08 -16.23 -6.09
C GLY A 12 -1.81 -16.08 -6.93
N VAL A 13 -1.90 -15.88 -8.25
CA VAL A 13 -0.73 -15.58 -9.10
C VAL A 13 -0.26 -14.14 -8.89
N ILE A 14 -1.19 -13.20 -8.79
CA ILE A 14 -0.89 -11.80 -8.46
C ILE A 14 -0.61 -11.73 -6.96
N LYS A 15 0.60 -11.31 -6.58
CA LYS A 15 1.03 -11.21 -5.17
C LYS A 15 1.21 -9.78 -4.69
N VAL A 16 1.79 -8.92 -5.53
CA VAL A 16 2.10 -7.52 -5.21
C VAL A 16 1.66 -6.63 -6.36
N LEU A 17 0.98 -5.53 -6.05
CA LEU A 17 0.68 -4.46 -6.99
C LEU A 17 1.52 -3.22 -6.70
N VAL A 18 2.17 -2.68 -7.74
CA VAL A 18 2.86 -1.40 -7.67
C VAL A 18 2.00 -0.40 -8.43
N LEU A 19 1.44 0.58 -7.71
CA LEU A 19 0.41 1.48 -8.25
C LEU A 19 0.74 2.92 -7.88
N ASP A 20 0.32 3.84 -8.76
CA ASP A 20 0.36 5.26 -8.44
C ASP A 20 -0.84 5.66 -7.56
N ARG A 21 -0.61 6.67 -6.74
CA ARG A 21 -1.45 7.16 -5.63
C ARG A 21 -2.67 7.97 -6.07
N GLY A 22 -2.82 8.24 -7.36
CA GLY A 22 -3.90 9.07 -7.91
C GLY A 22 -5.30 8.46 -7.80
N PHE A 23 -5.40 7.13 -7.66
CA PHE A 23 -6.66 6.39 -7.92
C PHE A 23 -7.17 5.52 -6.77
N LEU A 24 -6.46 5.44 -5.64
CA LEU A 24 -6.76 4.48 -4.57
C LEU A 24 -6.98 5.19 -3.24
N ASP A 25 -8.09 4.87 -2.59
CA ASP A 25 -8.45 5.28 -1.23
C ASP A 25 -8.22 4.15 -0.23
N GLY A 26 -8.44 4.43 1.06
CA GLY A 26 -8.23 3.44 2.13
C GLY A 26 -9.08 2.19 1.98
N GLU A 27 -10.31 2.31 1.47
CA GLU A 27 -11.21 1.17 1.26
C GLU A 27 -10.67 0.25 0.16
N THR A 28 -10.23 0.82 -0.96
CA THR A 28 -9.63 0.04 -2.05
C THR A 28 -8.39 -0.72 -1.56
N LEU A 29 -7.50 -0.06 -0.81
CA LEU A 29 -6.31 -0.68 -0.23
C LEU A 29 -6.66 -1.79 0.76
N TRP A 30 -7.71 -1.61 1.57
CA TRP A 30 -8.21 -2.62 2.48
C TRP A 30 -8.68 -3.88 1.74
N THR A 31 -9.48 -3.70 0.69
CA THR A 31 -9.98 -4.79 -0.14
C THR A 31 -8.85 -5.54 -0.85
N LEU A 32 -7.82 -4.84 -1.35
CA LEU A 32 -6.63 -5.49 -1.94
C LEU A 32 -6.01 -6.48 -0.96
N LYS A 33 -5.75 -6.04 0.27
CA LYS A 33 -5.07 -6.85 1.27
C LYS A 33 -5.94 -7.99 1.81
N HIS A 34 -7.21 -7.73 2.11
CA HIS A 34 -8.04 -8.67 2.88
C HIS A 34 -8.98 -9.52 2.02
N SER A 35 -9.44 -9.00 0.88
CA SER A 35 -10.35 -9.74 0.00
C SER A 35 -9.60 -10.47 -1.11
N TYR A 36 -8.52 -9.85 -1.62
CA TYR A 36 -7.73 -10.45 -2.70
C TYR A 36 -6.42 -11.08 -2.23
N GLU A 37 -6.02 -10.89 -0.97
CA GLU A 37 -4.73 -11.36 -0.42
C GLU A 37 -3.52 -10.86 -1.22
N VAL A 38 -3.65 -9.64 -1.77
CA VAL A 38 -2.65 -8.98 -2.60
C VAL A 38 -2.02 -7.84 -1.82
N ASP A 39 -0.69 -7.88 -1.69
CA ASP A 39 0.08 -6.78 -1.14
C ASP A 39 0.20 -5.63 -2.15
N PHE A 40 0.50 -4.43 -1.66
CA PHE A 40 0.65 -3.27 -2.52
C PHE A 40 1.78 -2.36 -2.07
N VAL A 41 2.37 -1.68 -3.05
CA VAL A 41 3.34 -0.60 -2.85
C VAL A 41 2.79 0.63 -3.57
N ILE A 42 2.53 1.67 -2.78
CA ILE A 42 2.06 2.97 -3.27
C ILE A 42 2.87 4.09 -2.62
N PRO A 43 3.07 5.24 -3.28
CA PRO A 43 3.63 6.40 -2.60
C PRO A 43 2.58 6.97 -1.62
N SER A 44 2.94 7.15 -0.35
CA SER A 44 2.04 7.72 0.65
C SER A 44 1.87 9.23 0.48
N LYS A 45 0.68 9.79 0.77
CA LYS A 45 0.42 11.25 0.69
C LYS A 45 0.84 11.98 1.96
N ASP A 46 1.25 13.23 1.84
CA ASP A 46 1.74 14.04 2.96
C ASP A 46 0.70 14.28 4.06
N ASP A 47 -0.58 14.25 3.70
CA ASP A 47 -1.73 14.39 4.60
C ASP A 47 -2.17 13.07 5.26
N MET A 48 -1.63 11.93 4.84
CA MET A 48 -1.95 10.64 5.46
C MET A 48 -1.24 10.49 6.81
N ARG A 49 -1.99 10.04 7.82
CA ARG A 49 -1.46 9.80 9.17
C ARG A 49 -0.21 8.91 9.17
N VAL A 50 -0.21 7.86 8.35
CA VAL A 50 0.95 6.94 8.21
C VAL A 50 2.21 7.65 7.72
N THR A 51 2.08 8.66 6.85
CA THR A 51 3.23 9.46 6.37
C THR A 51 3.80 10.29 7.50
N THR A 52 2.93 10.95 8.27
CA THR A 52 3.31 11.76 9.43
C THR A 52 4.02 10.90 10.47
N GLU A 53 3.46 9.75 10.81
CA GLU A 53 4.03 8.80 11.78
C GLU A 53 5.38 8.23 11.32
N ALA A 54 5.49 7.83 10.04
CA ALA A 54 6.74 7.34 9.48
C ALA A 54 7.85 8.40 9.51
N ARG A 55 7.52 9.67 9.20
CA ARG A 55 8.46 10.80 9.28
C ARG A 55 8.89 11.08 10.72
N ALA A 56 7.95 11.07 11.68
CA ALA A 56 8.25 11.26 13.09
C ALA A 56 9.16 10.14 13.64
N PHE A 57 8.87 8.89 13.29
CA PHE A 57 9.70 7.74 13.67
C PHE A 57 11.12 7.86 13.12
N ARG A 58 11.28 8.28 11.86
CA ARG A 58 12.60 8.53 11.26
C ARG A 58 13.39 9.59 12.06
N GLN A 59 12.76 10.69 12.43
CA GLN A 59 13.40 11.75 13.21
C GLN A 59 13.83 11.25 14.59
N GLN A 60 12.96 10.51 15.29
CA GLN A 60 13.30 9.91 16.57
C GLN A 60 14.52 8.98 16.46
N LYS A 61 14.55 8.12 15.42
CA LYS A 61 15.68 7.20 15.19
C LYS A 61 17.00 7.94 14.98
N GLN A 62 17.00 9.02 14.21
CA GLN A 62 18.19 9.86 13.98
C GLN A 62 18.71 10.52 15.25
N LEU A 63 17.81 10.91 16.17
CA LEU A 63 18.21 11.48 17.46
C LEU A 63 18.79 10.42 18.42
N THR A 64 18.37 9.16 18.30
CA THR A 64 18.81 8.06 19.18
C THR A 64 20.03 7.29 18.67
N ASN A 65 20.41 7.47 17.40
CA ASN A 65 21.61 6.90 16.77
C ASN A 65 22.22 7.98 15.86
N PRO A 66 22.97 8.94 16.44
CA PRO A 66 23.62 10.02 15.69
C PRO A 66 24.72 9.52 14.75
#